data_AF-A0A817QW76-F1
#
_entry.id   AF-A0A817QW76-F1
#
_cell.length_a   1.000
_cell.length_b   1.000
_cell.length_c   1.000
_cell.angle_alpha   90.00
_cell.angle_beta   90.00
_cell.angle_gamma   90.00
#
_symmetry.space_group_name_H-M   'P 1'
#
loop_
_entity.id
_entity.type
_entity.pdbx_description
1 polymer ?
#
loop_
_entity_poly.entity_id
_entity_poly.type
_entity_poly.pdbx_seq_one_letter_code
_entity_poly.pdbx_strand_id
1 'polypeptide(L)'
;MCSAYIHTDQNDQYLGKSGDHNCHLPVPETIELSIFKEKVKERIVKETVAIGKIYDNELASATLSEAALALASLPNEAKSSLNRLRRQKTPPLPKSSIFNVPDAYSIITNGASFLFSDILKHPNVWAFINLLKDEEVHFQQLLIHTNSGKLKKDSQKTCVMQNKLNQLRKRYGDGIIQLSEYHYQLSLLVGMKSQ
;
A
#
# COMPACT_ATOMS: atom_id res chain seq x y z
N MET A 1 -42.42 27.11 12.47
CA MET A 1 -41.67 26.55 13.61
C MET A 1 -41.93 25.05 13.62
N CYS A 2 -40.87 24.26 13.70
CA CYS A 2 -40.93 22.80 13.64
C CYS A 2 -40.84 22.20 15.04
N SER A 3 -41.90 21.56 15.53
CA SER A 3 -41.95 20.90 16.85
C SER A 3 -41.74 19.40 16.71
N ALA A 4 -40.67 18.86 17.31
CA ALA A 4 -40.42 17.41 17.39
C ALA A 4 -40.54 16.94 18.84
N TYR A 5 -41.15 15.77 19.03
CA TYR A 5 -41.36 15.17 20.35
C TYR A 5 -40.67 13.80 20.38
N ILE A 6 -39.80 13.62 21.38
CA ILE A 6 -39.18 12.33 21.71
C ILE A 6 -40.00 11.72 22.85
N HIS A 7 -40.44 10.47 22.68
CA HIS A 7 -41.18 9.74 23.69
C HIS A 7 -40.24 8.75 24.36
N THR A 8 -40.10 8.87 25.68
CA THR A 8 -39.38 7.93 26.53
C THR A 8 -40.34 7.28 27.52
N ASP A 9 -39.98 6.10 28.02
CA ASP A 9 -40.70 5.46 29.12
C ASP A 9 -40.31 6.08 30.48
N GLN A 10 -40.83 5.51 31.58
CA GLN A 10 -40.51 5.97 32.94
C GLN A 10 -39.05 5.72 33.35
N ASN A 11 -38.28 4.97 32.57
CA ASN A 11 -36.88 4.63 32.80
C ASN A 11 -35.94 5.32 31.79
N ASP A 12 -36.42 6.37 31.11
CA ASP A 12 -35.70 7.07 30.03
C ASP A 12 -35.31 6.19 28.83
N GLN A 13 -35.99 5.05 28.62
CA GLN A 13 -35.82 4.24 27.43
C GLN A 13 -36.62 4.81 26.25
N TYR A 14 -36.02 4.81 25.07
CA TYR A 14 -36.62 5.34 23.85
C TYR A 14 -37.82 4.48 23.40
N LEU A 15 -39.02 5.08 23.35
CA LEU A 15 -40.24 4.44 22.86
C LEU A 15 -40.56 4.81 21.42
N GLY A 16 -40.28 6.05 21.02
CA GLY A 16 -40.57 6.51 19.67
C GLY A 16 -40.46 8.02 19.51
N LYS A 17 -40.82 8.49 18.31
CA LYS A 17 -40.83 9.92 17.96
C LYS A 17 -42.15 10.28 17.27
N SER A 18 -42.68 11.47 17.55
CA SER A 18 -43.85 12.00 16.84
C SER A 18 -43.64 13.48 16.48
N GLY A 19 -44.39 13.95 15.46
CA GLY A 19 -44.31 15.31 14.93
C GLY A 19 -44.18 15.32 13.40
N ASP A 20 -44.39 16.49 12.80
CA ASP A 20 -44.47 16.72 11.34
C ASP A 20 -43.09 16.70 10.63
N HIS A 21 -42.09 16.07 11.24
CA HIS A 21 -40.67 16.14 10.86
C HIS A 21 -40.11 14.80 10.39
N ASN A 22 -40.87 14.08 9.54
CA ASN A 22 -40.36 12.86 8.91
C ASN A 22 -39.09 13.09 8.07
N CYS A 23 -38.70 14.33 7.81
CA CYS A 23 -37.58 14.70 6.93
C CYS A 23 -36.30 15.21 7.63
N HIS A 24 -36.27 15.42 8.95
CA HIS A 24 -35.08 15.98 9.63
C HIS A 24 -34.58 15.21 10.85
N LEU A 25 -35.37 14.28 11.39
CA LEU A 25 -34.92 13.49 12.53
C LEU A 25 -33.96 12.41 12.06
N PRO A 26 -32.77 12.28 12.68
CA PRO A 26 -31.82 11.24 12.31
C PRO A 26 -32.50 9.87 12.38
N VAL A 27 -32.21 9.09 11.36
CA VAL A 27 -32.67 7.70 11.21
C VAL A 27 -32.02 6.93 12.38
N PRO A 28 -32.75 6.13 13.17
CA PRO A 28 -32.21 5.53 14.41
C PRO A 28 -30.87 4.80 14.20
N GLU A 29 -30.69 4.17 13.04
CA GLU A 29 -29.47 3.53 12.59
C GLU A 29 -28.27 4.49 12.53
N THR A 30 -28.51 5.76 12.16
CA THR A 30 -27.47 6.80 12.17
C THR A 30 -27.06 7.22 13.58
N ILE A 31 -27.97 7.12 14.56
CA ILE A 31 -27.69 7.39 15.97
C ILE A 31 -26.87 6.24 16.56
N GLU A 32 -27.27 4.99 16.30
CA GLU A 32 -26.49 3.80 16.70
C GLU A 32 -25.06 3.87 16.14
N LEU A 33 -24.94 4.24 14.87
CA LEU A 33 -23.66 4.41 14.19
C LEU A 33 -22.81 5.55 14.79
N SER A 34 -23.43 6.66 15.21
CA SER A 34 -22.68 7.75 15.85
C SER A 34 -22.14 7.33 17.21
N ILE A 35 -22.95 6.65 18.01
CA ILE A 35 -22.54 6.12 19.33
C ILE A 35 -21.39 5.13 19.15
N PHE A 36 -21.50 4.22 18.18
CA PHE A 36 -20.43 3.28 17.85
C PHE A 36 -19.14 3.99 17.43
N LYS A 37 -19.22 5.00 16.56
CA LYS A 37 -18.06 5.79 16.12
C LYS A 37 -17.39 6.53 17.29
N GLU A 38 -18.15 7.01 18.26
CA GLU A 38 -17.60 7.65 19.46
C GLU A 38 -16.86 6.65 20.35
N LYS A 39 -17.43 5.46 20.61
CA LYS A 39 -16.75 4.39 21.35
C LYS A 39 -15.42 3.99 20.71
N VAL A 40 -15.42 3.80 19.38
CA VAL A 40 -14.19 3.49 18.63
C VAL A 40 -13.16 4.61 18.76
N LYS A 41 -13.57 5.89 18.65
CA LYS A 41 -12.66 7.05 18.83
C LYS A 41 -12.04 7.06 20.22
N GLU A 42 -12.83 6.81 21.26
CA GLU A 42 -12.34 6.77 22.65
C GLU A 42 -11.29 5.67 22.86
N ARG A 43 -11.52 4.46 22.34
CA ARG A 43 -10.55 3.35 22.43
C ARG A 43 -9.28 3.62 21.66
N ILE A 44 -9.38 4.15 20.44
CA ILE A 44 -8.21 4.50 19.61
C ILE A 44 -7.27 5.47 20.31
N VAL A 45 -7.85 6.38 21.10
CA VAL A 45 -7.11 7.36 21.89
C VAL A 45 -6.40 6.74 23.09
N LYS A 46 -7.00 5.72 23.72
CA LYS A 46 -6.48 5.08 24.95
C LYS A 46 -5.49 3.96 24.65
N GLU A 47 -5.71 3.20 23.60
CA GLU A 47 -4.93 2.01 23.28
C GLU A 47 -3.87 2.26 22.21
N THR A 48 -2.81 1.45 22.20
CA THR A 48 -1.75 1.46 21.18
C THR A 48 -1.97 0.45 20.05
N VAL A 49 -3.04 -0.35 20.13
CA VAL A 49 -3.37 -1.42 19.17
C VAL A 49 -3.67 -0.83 17.78
N ALA A 50 -3.41 -1.57 16.70
CA ALA A 50 -3.75 -1.13 15.35
C ALA A 50 -5.24 -0.74 15.21
N ILE A 51 -5.54 0.38 14.55
CA ILE A 51 -6.90 0.93 14.43
C ILE A 51 -7.87 -0.09 13.83
N GLY A 52 -7.43 -0.86 12.82
CA GLY A 52 -8.25 -1.91 12.20
C GLY A 52 -8.70 -2.95 13.23
N LYS A 53 -7.79 -3.45 14.06
CA LYS A 53 -8.12 -4.42 15.11
C LYS A 53 -9.08 -3.86 16.16
N ILE A 54 -8.91 -2.60 16.56
CA ILE A 54 -9.84 -1.95 17.50
C ILE A 54 -11.24 -1.91 16.89
N TYR A 55 -11.33 -1.53 15.62
CA TYR A 55 -12.59 -1.47 14.91
C TYR A 55 -13.25 -2.84 14.74
N ASP A 56 -12.50 -3.86 14.31
CA ASP A 56 -13.02 -5.22 14.12
C ASP A 56 -13.52 -5.80 15.46
N ASN A 57 -12.80 -5.56 16.56
CA ASN A 57 -13.22 -5.97 17.89
C ASN A 57 -14.50 -5.26 18.36
N GLU A 58 -14.57 -3.94 18.14
CA GLU A 58 -15.76 -3.16 18.49
C GLU A 58 -16.96 -3.59 17.65
N LEU A 59 -16.76 -3.81 16.35
CA LEU A 59 -17.81 -4.28 15.44
C LEU A 59 -18.32 -5.66 15.84
N ALA A 60 -17.43 -6.59 16.22
CA ALA A 60 -17.80 -7.91 16.71
C ALA A 60 -18.56 -7.87 18.05
N SER A 61 -18.29 -6.88 18.89
CA SER A 61 -18.98 -6.68 20.17
C SER A 61 -20.30 -5.91 20.06
N ALA A 62 -20.49 -5.16 18.97
CA ALA A 62 -21.63 -4.27 18.80
C ALA A 62 -22.83 -5.04 18.24
N THR A 63 -23.95 -5.00 18.94
CA THR A 63 -25.24 -5.50 18.46
C THR A 63 -25.90 -4.46 17.54
N LEU A 64 -25.29 -4.20 16.38
CA LEU A 64 -25.82 -3.26 15.38
C LEU A 64 -26.89 -3.94 14.52
N SER A 65 -27.89 -3.16 14.10
CA SER A 65 -28.82 -3.59 13.05
C SER A 65 -28.09 -3.83 11.73
N GLU A 66 -28.64 -4.70 10.87
CA GLU A 66 -28.03 -5.03 9.56
C GLU A 66 -27.84 -3.79 8.67
N ALA A 67 -28.82 -2.86 8.71
CA ALA A 67 -28.75 -1.58 8.03
C ALA A 67 -27.62 -0.68 8.60
N ALA A 68 -27.46 -0.62 9.93
CA ALA A 68 -26.35 0.12 10.54
C ALA A 68 -24.99 -0.52 10.24
N LEU A 69 -24.92 -1.85 10.17
CA LEU A 69 -23.69 -2.59 9.87
C LEU A 69 -23.21 -2.34 8.43
N ALA A 70 -24.13 -2.28 7.46
CA ALA A 70 -23.82 -1.90 6.09
C ALA A 70 -23.21 -0.48 6.01
N LEU A 71 -23.72 0.45 6.83
CA LEU A 71 -23.22 1.82 6.93
C LEU A 71 -21.93 1.96 7.77
N ALA A 72 -21.62 0.97 8.61
CA ALA A 72 -20.49 1.02 9.54
C ALA A 72 -19.14 0.98 8.82
N SER A 73 -19.06 0.30 7.67
CA SER A 73 -17.84 0.09 6.87
C SER A 73 -16.89 1.28 6.91
N LEU A 74 -15.70 1.10 7.50
CA LEU A 74 -14.78 2.23 7.72
C LEU A 74 -14.30 2.79 6.36
N PRO A 75 -14.70 4.01 5.96
CA PRO A 75 -14.12 4.63 4.79
C PRO A 75 -12.63 4.84 5.04
N ASN A 76 -11.80 4.74 4.00
CA ASN A 76 -10.37 5.06 4.12
C ASN A 76 -10.15 6.48 4.69
N GLU A 77 -11.11 7.40 4.50
CA GLU A 77 -11.15 8.75 5.06
C GLU A 77 -11.31 8.79 6.59
N ALA A 78 -12.04 7.83 7.17
CA ALA A 78 -12.14 7.72 8.63
C ALA A 78 -10.81 7.25 9.23
N LYS A 79 -10.07 6.36 8.55
CA LYS A 79 -8.74 5.92 9.00
C LYS A 79 -7.75 7.09 9.09
N SER A 80 -7.75 7.99 8.10
CA SER A 80 -6.84 9.15 8.10
C SER A 80 -7.15 10.11 9.25
N SER A 81 -8.43 10.39 9.49
CA SER A 81 -8.89 11.24 10.59
C SER A 81 -8.55 10.66 11.97
N LEU A 82 -8.73 9.35 12.14
CA LEU A 82 -8.40 8.66 13.40
C LEU A 82 -6.88 8.60 13.64
N ASN A 83 -6.08 8.37 12.59
CA ASN A 83 -4.63 8.45 12.68
C ASN A 83 -4.15 9.87 13.04
N ARG A 84 -4.79 10.91 12.51
CA ARG A 84 -4.49 12.30 12.89
C ARG A 84 -4.75 12.54 14.38
N LEU A 85 -5.86 12.02 14.92
CA LEU A 85 -6.20 12.13 16.33
C LEU A 85 -5.15 11.46 17.23
N ARG A 86 -4.64 10.29 16.83
CA ARG A 86 -3.52 9.63 17.54
C ARG A 86 -2.26 10.48 17.52
N ARG A 87 -1.90 11.03 16.36
CA ARG A 87 -0.69 11.87 16.21
C ARG A 87 -0.70 13.12 17.08
N GLN A 88 -1.89 13.68 17.35
CA GLN A 88 -2.03 14.83 18.25
C GLN A 88 -1.70 14.50 19.71
N LYS A 89 -1.88 13.25 20.13
CA LYS A 89 -1.60 12.81 21.52
C LYS A 89 -0.25 12.13 21.68
N THR A 90 0.28 11.50 20.63
CA THR A 90 1.66 11.03 20.67
C THR A 90 2.58 12.24 20.86
N PRO A 91 3.50 12.22 21.84
CA PRO A 91 4.45 13.30 22.00
C PRO A 91 5.20 13.50 20.69
N PRO A 92 5.47 14.76 20.29
CA PRO A 92 6.25 15.02 19.09
C PRO A 92 7.56 14.25 19.19
N LEU A 93 7.95 13.59 18.10
CA LEU A 93 9.25 12.94 18.05
C LEU A 93 10.31 13.96 18.45
N PRO A 94 11.27 13.60 19.32
CA PRO A 94 12.36 14.49 19.65
C PRO A 94 13.00 14.91 18.32
N LYS A 95 13.06 16.22 18.08
CA LYS A 95 13.78 16.76 16.92
C LYS A 95 15.23 16.32 17.11
N SER A 96 15.65 15.35 16.31
CA SER A 96 16.93 14.67 16.48
C SER A 96 18.08 15.62 16.11
N SER A 97 18.53 16.40 17.09
CA SER A 97 19.91 16.86 17.17
C SER A 97 20.69 16.13 18.28
N ILE A 98 20.10 15.08 18.86
CA ILE A 98 20.64 14.38 20.05
C ILE A 98 21.81 13.45 19.66
N PHE A 99 21.79 12.91 18.44
CA PHE A 99 22.92 12.14 17.92
C PHE A 99 23.88 13.07 17.20
N ASN A 100 24.83 13.64 17.94
CA ASN A 100 26.07 14.12 17.36
C ASN A 100 26.84 12.89 16.88
N VAL A 101 26.63 12.49 15.62
CA VAL A 101 27.48 11.48 14.98
C VAL A 101 28.85 12.13 14.80
N PRO A 102 29.91 11.65 15.45
CA PRO A 102 31.25 12.24 15.29
C PRO A 102 31.69 12.17 13.83
N ASP A 103 32.41 13.19 13.35
CA ASP A 103 32.85 13.29 11.95
C ASP A 103 33.67 12.07 11.49
N ALA A 104 34.36 11.40 12.42
CA ALA A 104 35.09 10.17 12.13
C ALA A 104 34.20 9.02 11.60
N TYR A 105 32.90 9.05 11.88
CA TYR A 105 31.93 8.05 11.43
C TYR A 105 31.06 8.54 10.26
N SER A 106 31.17 9.81 9.87
CA SER A 106 30.43 10.36 8.73
C SER A 106 31.19 10.21 7.41
N ILE A 107 32.51 9.94 7.44
CA ILE A 107 33.38 9.90 6.27
C ILE A 107 33.84 8.45 5.99
N ILE A 108 33.67 7.98 4.75
CA ILE A 108 34.24 6.70 4.29
C ILE A 108 35.72 6.86 3.92
N THR A 109 36.46 5.74 3.82
CA THR A 109 37.92 5.70 3.59
C THR A 109 38.39 6.41 2.31
N ASN A 110 37.49 6.71 1.37
CA ASN A 110 37.75 7.47 0.16
C ASN A 110 37.47 8.99 0.29
N GLY A 111 37.12 9.48 1.48
CA GLY A 111 36.82 10.89 1.74
C GLY A 111 35.38 11.32 1.40
N ALA A 112 34.52 10.40 0.94
CA ALA A 112 33.11 10.72 0.70
C ALA A 112 32.29 10.64 2.01
N SER A 113 31.20 11.41 2.11
CA SER A 113 30.26 11.25 3.23
C SER A 113 29.46 9.95 3.04
N PHE A 114 29.43 9.08 4.04
CA PHE A 114 28.59 7.87 4.03
C PHE A 114 27.14 8.18 4.39
N LEU A 115 26.93 9.19 5.24
CA LEU A 115 25.61 9.68 5.61
C LEU A 115 25.19 10.75 4.61
N PHE A 116 24.59 10.32 3.50
CA PHE A 116 23.71 11.18 2.72
C PHE A 116 22.46 11.44 3.56
N SER A 117 22.52 12.37 4.50
CA SER A 117 21.32 13.02 5.03
C SER A 117 20.84 14.05 4.02
N ASP A 118 20.57 13.61 2.78
CA ASP A 118 19.94 14.45 1.78
C ASP A 118 18.43 14.47 2.05
N ILE A 119 18.06 15.48 2.84
CA ILE A 119 16.74 16.11 2.89
C ILE A 119 16.34 16.63 1.49
N LEU A 120 17.23 16.59 0.49
CA LEU A 120 16.97 16.97 -0.89
C LEU A 120 16.81 15.74 -1.79
N LYS A 121 15.55 15.32 -1.96
CA LYS A 121 15.06 14.40 -2.99
C LYS A 121 15.64 12.98 -2.94
N HIS A 122 15.41 12.27 -1.83
CA HIS A 122 15.14 10.84 -2.01
C HIS A 122 13.98 10.71 -3.02
N PRO A 123 14.09 9.86 -4.07
CA PRO A 123 12.95 9.57 -4.91
C PRO A 123 11.82 9.18 -3.98
N ASN A 124 10.81 10.04 -3.90
CA ASN A 124 9.65 9.83 -3.05
C ASN A 124 9.17 8.40 -3.28
N VAL A 125 8.72 7.69 -2.24
CA VAL A 125 8.14 6.34 -2.41
C VAL A 125 7.11 6.33 -3.56
N TRP A 126 6.43 7.45 -3.79
CA TRP A 126 5.57 7.67 -4.95
C TRP A 126 6.28 7.69 -6.31
N ALA A 127 7.47 8.28 -6.43
CA ALA A 127 8.29 8.21 -7.64
C ALA A 127 8.71 6.76 -7.94
N PHE A 128 9.05 5.98 -6.91
CA PHE A 128 9.35 4.55 -7.07
C PHE A 128 8.10 3.76 -7.48
N ILE A 129 6.95 4.00 -6.84
CA ILE A 129 5.68 3.37 -7.23
C ILE A 129 5.31 3.73 -8.68
N ASN A 130 5.50 4.98 -9.10
CA ASN A 130 5.23 5.40 -10.48
C ASN A 130 6.17 4.70 -11.47
N LEU A 131 7.46 4.60 -11.13
CA LEU A 131 8.42 3.86 -11.95
C LEU A 131 8.04 2.38 -12.10
N LEU A 132 7.59 1.72 -11.03
CA LEU A 132 7.10 0.33 -11.12
C LEU A 132 5.86 0.21 -12.01
N LYS A 133 4.94 1.18 -11.95
CA LYS A 133 3.76 1.20 -12.82
C LYS A 133 4.13 1.39 -14.28
N ASP A 134 5.08 2.27 -14.57
CA ASP A 134 5.58 2.50 -15.92
C ASP A 134 6.27 1.24 -16.48
N GLU A 135 7.07 0.55 -15.66
CA GLU A 135 7.65 -0.74 -16.03
C GLU A 135 6.58 -1.83 -16.25
N GLU A 136 5.55 -1.90 -15.42
CA GLU A 136 4.45 -2.85 -15.58
C GLU A 136 3.72 -2.66 -16.92
N VAL A 137 3.40 -1.40 -17.27
CA VAL A 137 2.79 -1.05 -18.57
C VAL A 137 3.69 -1.48 -19.72
N HIS A 138 5.00 -1.23 -19.61
CA HIS A 138 5.98 -1.64 -20.61
C HIS A 138 6.01 -3.18 -20.78
N PHE A 139 5.98 -3.95 -19.70
CA PHE A 139 5.91 -5.41 -19.76
C PHE A 139 4.60 -5.91 -20.40
N GLN A 140 3.46 -5.26 -20.12
CA GLN A 140 2.20 -5.61 -20.76
C GLN A 140 2.23 -5.33 -22.27
N GLN A 141 2.82 -4.21 -22.68
CA GLN A 141 3.02 -3.89 -24.10
C GLN A 141 3.91 -4.94 -24.79
N LEU A 142 5.01 -5.37 -24.15
CA LEU A 142 5.85 -6.45 -24.64
C LEU A 142 5.07 -7.76 -24.83
N LEU A 143 4.24 -8.14 -23.86
CA LEU A 143 3.36 -9.31 -23.93
C LEU A 143 2.36 -9.23 -25.08
N ILE A 144 1.75 -8.07 -25.30
CA ILE A 144 0.83 -7.85 -26.43
C ILE A 144 1.60 -7.96 -27.75
N HIS A 145 2.82 -7.42 -27.82
CA HIS A 145 3.67 -7.55 -29.00
C HIS A 145 4.08 -9.00 -29.28
N THR A 146 4.41 -9.80 -28.27
CA THR A 146 4.72 -11.23 -28.46
C THR A 146 3.49 -12.03 -28.86
N ASN A 147 2.31 -11.72 -28.30
CA ASN A 147 1.08 -12.48 -28.55
C ASN A 147 0.37 -12.10 -29.86
N SER A 148 0.54 -10.86 -30.34
CA SER A 148 -0.14 -10.37 -31.55
C SER A 148 0.38 -10.97 -32.86
N GLY A 149 1.36 -11.89 -32.82
CA GLY A 149 1.86 -12.61 -34.00
C GLY A 149 2.53 -11.73 -35.06
N LYS A 150 2.52 -10.41 -34.88
CA LYS A 150 3.24 -9.42 -35.70
C LYS A 150 4.69 -9.32 -35.22
N LEU A 151 5.38 -10.45 -35.18
CA LEU A 151 6.84 -10.40 -35.24
C LEU A 151 7.18 -9.89 -36.64
N LYS A 152 7.35 -8.56 -36.76
CA LYS A 152 8.03 -7.93 -37.90
C LYS A 152 9.28 -8.76 -38.15
N LYS A 153 9.34 -9.51 -39.27
CA LYS A 153 10.46 -10.33 -39.73
C LYS A 153 11.71 -10.05 -38.87
N ASP A 154 11.81 -10.76 -37.75
CA ASP A 154 12.98 -10.59 -36.90
C ASP A 154 14.15 -10.90 -37.81
N SER A 155 15.09 -9.95 -37.91
CA SER A 155 16.20 -10.07 -38.85
C SER A 155 16.79 -11.47 -38.68
N GLN A 156 17.14 -12.18 -39.76
CA GLN A 156 17.65 -13.55 -39.69
C GLN A 156 18.70 -13.75 -38.58
N LYS A 157 19.43 -12.70 -38.21
CA LYS A 157 20.35 -12.63 -37.06
C LYS A 157 19.71 -13.05 -35.73
N THR A 158 18.48 -12.66 -35.41
CA THR A 158 17.79 -13.01 -34.14
C THR A 158 17.45 -14.50 -34.09
N CYS A 159 16.99 -15.06 -35.20
CA CYS A 159 16.70 -16.49 -35.32
C CYS A 159 17.99 -17.34 -35.19
N VAL A 160 19.07 -16.93 -35.85
CA VAL A 160 20.37 -17.63 -35.76
C VAL A 160 20.91 -17.60 -34.33
N MET A 161 20.82 -16.45 -33.63
CA MET A 161 21.25 -16.34 -32.24
C MET A 161 20.42 -17.24 -31.31
N GLN A 162 19.10 -17.27 -31.49
CA GLN A 162 18.21 -18.12 -30.71
C GLN A 162 18.51 -19.62 -30.92
N ASN A 163 18.78 -20.02 -32.16
CA ASN A 163 19.15 -21.40 -32.47
C ASN A 163 20.48 -21.80 -31.81
N LYS A 164 21.48 -20.90 -31.80
CA LYS A 164 22.75 -21.14 -31.11
C LYS A 164 22.57 -21.28 -29.59
N LEU A 165 21.74 -20.43 -28.97
CA LEU A 165 21.40 -20.53 -27.55
C LEU A 165 20.70 -21.85 -27.21
N ASN A 166 19.74 -22.27 -28.03
CA ASN A 166 19.03 -23.54 -27.83
C ASN A 166 19.96 -24.75 -27.97
N GLN A 167 20.87 -24.75 -28.95
CA GLN A 167 21.87 -25.81 -29.10
C GLN A 167 22.83 -25.87 -27.90
N LEU A 168 23.28 -24.71 -27.42
CA LEU A 168 24.16 -24.62 -26.26
C LEU A 168 23.49 -25.18 -24.99
N ARG A 169 22.23 -24.79 -24.76
CA ARG A 169 21.42 -25.29 -23.65
C ARG A 169 21.20 -26.80 -23.73
N LYS A 170 20.94 -27.32 -24.93
CA LYS A 170 20.78 -28.77 -25.16
C LYS A 170 22.07 -29.52 -24.84
N ARG A 171 23.23 -29.08 -25.34
CA ARG A 171 24.52 -29.72 -25.06
C ARG A 171 24.86 -29.75 -23.57
N TYR A 172 24.51 -28.69 -22.83
CA TYR A 172 24.67 -28.67 -21.38
C TYR A 172 23.72 -29.64 -20.68
N GLY A 173 22.44 -29.66 -21.07
CA GLY A 173 21.45 -30.61 -20.53
C GLY A 173 21.79 -32.08 -20.82
N ASP A 174 22.40 -32.36 -21.97
CA ASP A 174 22.87 -33.70 -22.37
C ASP A 174 24.21 -34.08 -21.68
N GLY A 175 24.80 -33.20 -20.87
CA GLY A 175 26.07 -33.42 -20.19
C GLY A 175 27.31 -33.42 -21.11
N ILE A 176 27.16 -32.96 -22.36
CA ILE A 176 28.24 -32.90 -23.37
C ILE A 176 29.26 -31.82 -23.01
N ILE A 177 28.83 -30.73 -22.36
CA ILE A 177 29.68 -29.62 -21.93
C ILE A 177 29.52 -29.35 -20.43
N GLN A 178 30.58 -28.88 -19.81
CA GLN A 178 30.58 -28.50 -18.39
C GLN A 178 30.03 -27.08 -18.17
N LEU A 179 29.68 -26.75 -16.93
CA LEU A 179 29.08 -25.45 -16.58
C LEU A 179 30.01 -24.25 -16.91
N SER A 180 31.32 -24.40 -16.68
CA SER A 180 32.32 -23.37 -17.02
C SER A 180 32.37 -23.07 -18.52
N GLU A 181 32.34 -24.12 -19.35
CA GLU A 181 32.30 -24.02 -20.81
C GLU A 181 30.98 -23.40 -21.30
N TYR A 182 29.86 -23.77 -20.68
CA TYR A 182 28.55 -23.18 -20.97
C TYR A 182 28.53 -21.66 -20.71
N HIS A 183 29.06 -21.21 -19.58
CA HIS A 183 29.15 -19.77 -19.27
C HIS A 183 30.08 -19.01 -20.22
N TYR A 184 31.21 -19.60 -20.59
CA TYR A 184 32.13 -18.99 -21.56
C TYR A 184 31.49 -18.85 -22.95
N GLN A 185 30.79 -19.88 -23.43
CA GLN A 185 30.11 -19.78 -24.73
C GLN A 185 28.92 -18.81 -24.70
N LEU A 186 28.23 -18.69 -23.57
CA LEU A 186 27.21 -17.66 -23.37
C LEU A 186 27.81 -16.24 -23.43
N SER A 187 28.96 -16.02 -22.79
CA SER A 187 29.59 -14.69 -22.80
C SER A 187 30.06 -14.30 -24.21
N LEU A 188 30.56 -15.25 -25.01
CA LEU A 188 30.88 -15.03 -26.42
C LEU A 188 29.64 -14.65 -27.23
N LEU A 189 28.50 -15.34 -27.03
CA LEU A 189 27.26 -15.07 -27.77
C LEU A 189 26.67 -13.69 -27.44
N VAL A 190 26.84 -13.20 -26.21
CA VAL A 190 26.35 -11.88 -25.79
C VAL A 190 27.35 -10.76 -26.14
N GLY A 191 28.65 -11.05 -26.06
CA GLY A 191 29.74 -10.10 -26.33
C GLY A 191 29.92 -9.70 -27.80
N MET A 192 29.36 -10.45 -28.75
CA MET A 192 29.43 -10.11 -30.18
C MET A 192 28.62 -8.87 -30.61
N LYS A 193 28.09 -8.06 -29.67
CA LYS A 193 27.26 -6.87 -29.95
C LYS A 193 27.96 -5.52 -29.80
N SER A 194 29.29 -5.45 -29.61
CA SER A 194 29.99 -4.17 -29.42
C SER A 194 31.17 -3.90 -30.37
N GLN A 195 31.00 -4.12 -31.67
CA GLN A 195 31.84 -3.52 -32.72
C GLN A 195 30.98 -3.08 -33.91
#